data_AF-A0A6V7V1I5-F1
#
_entry.id   AF-A0A6V7V1I5-F1
#
_cell.length_a   1.000
_cell.length_b   1.000
_cell.length_c   1.000
_cell.angle_alpha   90.00
_cell.angle_beta   90.00
_cell.angle_gamma   90.00
#
_symmetry.space_group_name_H-M   'P 1'
#
loop_
_entity.id
_entity.type
_entity.pdbx_description
1 polymer ?
#
loop_
_entity_poly.entity_id
_entity_poly.type
_entity_poly.pdbx_seq_one_letter_code
_entity_poly.pdbx_strand_id
1 'polypeptide(L)' 'MVQNSLDCLKCGYIDLQLVHYPKDWGTSDKNPENSDHRMRIYRVFEEYKDSGYIRSIGVSNFEGSMNFGIMLNTDLF' A
#
# COMPACT_ATOMS: atom_id res chain seq x y z
N MET A 1 -4.51 10.68 -0.93
CA MET A 1 -3.87 10.21 -2.18
C MET A 1 -2.43 10.70 -2.20
N VAL A 2 -1.51 10.01 -2.89
CA VAL A 2 -0.06 10.30 -2.88
C VAL A 2 0.26 11.75 -3.26
N GLN A 3 -0.41 12.29 -4.29
CA GLN A 3 -0.21 13.68 -4.72
C GLN A 3 -0.49 14.69 -3.60
N ASN A 4 -1.59 14.50 -2.85
CA ASN A 4 -1.90 15.37 -1.72
C ASN A 4 -0.79 15.33 -0.65
N SER A 5 -0.19 14.16 -0.41
CA SER A 5 0.94 14.06 0.51
C SER A 5 2.16 14.84 0.01
N LEU A 6 2.49 14.74 -1.28
CA LEU A 6 3.58 15.51 -1.90
C LEU A 6 3.34 17.02 -1.75
N ASP A 7 2.12 17.47 -2.03
CA ASP A 7 1.74 18.89 -1.94
C ASP A 7 1.80 19.40 -0.49
N CYS A 8 1.26 18.63 0.46
CA CYS A 8 1.27 19.00 1.88
C CYS A 8 2.69 19.01 2.47
N LEU A 9 3.53 18.06 2.08
CA LEU A 9 4.92 17.94 2.54
C LEU A 9 5.87 18.85 1.76
N LYS A 10 5.41 19.47 0.66
CA LYS A 10 6.19 20.33 -0.23
C LYS A 10 7.44 19.64 -0.77
N CYS A 11 7.29 18.38 -1.17
CA CYS A 11 8.36 17.57 -1.73
C CYS A 11 7.99 17.01 -3.11
N GLY A 12 9.01 16.74 -3.94
CA GLY A 12 8.83 16.14 -5.27
C GLY A 12 8.74 14.61 -5.26
N TYR A 13 9.10 13.98 -4.14
CA TYR A 13 9.02 12.53 -3.96
C TYR A 13 8.88 12.17 -2.47
N ILE A 14 8.50 10.92 -2.19
CA ILE A 14 8.44 10.31 -0.87
C ILE A 14 9.45 9.15 -0.81
N ASP A 15 10.31 9.12 0.22
CA ASP A 15 11.27 8.02 0.40
C ASP A 15 10.57 6.68 0.70
N LEU A 16 9.56 6.70 1.58
CA LEU A 16 8.81 5.52 1.99
C LEU A 16 7.32 5.83 2.16
N GLN A 17 6.48 5.07 1.44
CA GLN A 17 5.03 5.10 1.60
C GLN A 17 4.53 3.75 2.11
N LEU A 18 3.73 3.77 3.19
CA LEU A 18 3.19 2.57 3.81
C LEU A 18 1.68 2.48 3.63
N VAL A 19 1.16 1.27 3.35
CA VAL A 19 -0.25 0.97 3.57
C VAL A 19 -0.46 0.98 5.08
N HIS A 20 -1.16 2.00 5.58
CA HIS A 20 -1.22 2.27 7.01
C HIS A 20 -1.90 1.16 7.81
N TYR A 21 -2.92 0.50 7.24
CA TYR A 21 -3.69 -0.54 7.91
C TYR A 21 -4.26 -1.57 6.89
N PRO A 22 -4.39 -2.86 7.24
CA PRO A 22 -4.82 -3.93 6.32
C PRO A 22 -6.31 -3.95 5.97
N LYS A 23 -7.10 -2.96 6.40
CA LYS A 23 -8.53 -2.86 6.13
C LYS A 23 -8.96 -1.40 6.01
N ASP A 24 -10.13 -1.22 5.41
CA ASP A 24 -10.72 0.10 5.29
C ASP A 24 -11.22 0.64 6.64
N TRP A 25 -11.33 1.96 6.70
CA TRP A 25 -11.91 2.64 7.84
C TRP A 25 -13.37 2.21 8.03
N GLY A 26 -13.74 1.85 9.26
CA GLY A 26 -15.11 1.45 9.60
C GLY A 26 -15.53 0.06 9.14
N THR A 27 -14.66 -0.74 8.51
CA THR A 27 -14.96 -2.13 8.14
C THR A 27 -14.46 -3.13 9.19
N SER A 28 -15.04 -4.33 9.17
CA SER A 28 -14.60 -5.46 9.99
C SER A 28 -13.32 -6.07 9.42
N ASP A 29 -12.43 -6.58 10.29
CA ASP A 29 -11.25 -7.35 9.86
C ASP A 29 -11.64 -8.62 9.09
N LYS A 30 -12.84 -9.14 9.34
CA LYS A 30 -13.41 -10.33 8.67
C LYS A 30 -14.08 -10.01 7.33
N ASN A 31 -14.05 -8.76 6.88
CA ASN A 31 -14.64 -8.42 5.58
C ASN A 31 -13.86 -9.16 4.47
N PRO A 32 -14.51 -10.03 3.67
CA PRO A 32 -13.85 -10.78 2.60
C PRO A 32 -13.23 -9.87 1.55
N GLU A 33 -13.72 -8.64 1.37
CA GLU A 33 -13.19 -7.68 0.38
C GLU A 33 -11.85 -7.06 0.81
N ASN A 34 -11.46 -7.18 2.08
CA ASN A 34 -10.22 -6.57 2.57
C ASN A 34 -8.99 -7.09 1.80
N SER A 35 -8.98 -8.36 1.36
CA SER A 35 -7.88 -8.89 0.55
C SER A 35 -7.73 -8.14 -0.77
N ASP A 36 -8.84 -7.91 -1.44
CA ASP A 36 -8.86 -7.29 -2.76
C ASP A 36 -8.54 -5.79 -2.65
N HIS A 37 -9.00 -5.12 -1.59
CA HIS A 37 -8.66 -3.73 -1.29
C HIS A 37 -7.17 -3.55 -1.04
N ARG A 38 -6.58 -4.42 -0.22
CA ARG A 38 -5.13 -4.41 0.02
C ARG A 38 -4.35 -4.55 -1.28
N MET A 39 -4.70 -5.52 -2.12
CA MET A 39 -4.05 -5.72 -3.43
C MET A 39 -4.20 -4.49 -4.33
N ARG A 40 -5.41 -3.92 -4.44
CA ARG A 40 -5.66 -2.73 -5.27
C ARG A 40 -4.84 -1.52 -4.80
N ILE A 41 -4.80 -1.26 -3.49
CA ILE A 41 -4.04 -0.14 -2.93
C ILE A 41 -2.54 -0.34 -3.19
N TYR A 42 -2.03 -1.56 -3.02
CA TYR A 42 -0.62 -1.83 -3.21
C TYR A 42 -0.18 -1.66 -4.67
N ARG A 43 -1.02 -2.08 -5.64
CA ARG A 43 -0.76 -1.84 -7.08
C ARG A 43 -0.66 -0.36 -7.42
N VAL A 44 -1.51 0.48 -6.83
CA VAL A 44 -1.40 1.93 -7.00
C VAL A 44 -0.05 2.41 -6.45
N PHE A 45 0.41 1.90 -5.30
CA PHE A 45 1.73 2.25 -4.78
C PHE A 45 2.87 1.80 -5.70
N GLU A 46 2.74 0.65 -6.37
CA GLU A 46 3.69 0.20 -7.40
C GLU A 46 3.73 1.19 -8.57
N GLU A 47 2.59 1.66 -9.08
CA GLU A 47 2.55 2.67 -10.15
C GLU A 47 3.24 3.99 -9.75
N TYR A 48 3.04 4.46 -8.51
CA TYR A 48 3.71 5.66 -8.00
C TYR A 48 5.21 5.42 -7.72
N LYS A 49 5.61 4.18 -7.44
CA LYS A 49 7.01 3.80 -7.31
C LYS A 49 7.70 3.79 -8.67
N ASP A 50 7.09 3.17 -9.66
CA ASP A 50 7.63 3.06 -11.02
C ASP A 50 7.75 4.43 -11.71
N SER A 51 6.84 5.35 -11.40
CA SER A 51 6.91 6.75 -11.88
C SER A 51 7.90 7.65 -11.12
N GLY A 52 8.51 7.15 -10.04
CA GLY A 52 9.55 7.87 -9.27
C GLY A 52 9.03 8.84 -8.21
N TYR A 53 7.71 8.95 -8.01
CA TYR A 53 7.13 9.76 -6.94
C TYR A 53 7.33 9.11 -5.56
N ILE A 54 7.51 7.80 -5.50
CA ILE A 54 7.81 7.05 -4.27
C ILE A 54 9.06 6.20 -4.50
N ARG A 55 10.03 6.20 -3.57
CA ARG A 55 11.23 5.35 -3.73
C ARG A 55 11.02 3.94 -3.21
N SER A 56 10.37 3.82 -2.06
CA SER A 56 10.09 2.54 -1.40
C SER A 56 8.64 2.46 -0.95
N ILE A 57 8.05 1.27 -1.05
CA ILE A 57 6.69 1.00 -0.60
C ILE A 57 6.70 -0.15 0.40
N GLY A 58 5.73 -0.17 1.30
CA GLY A 58 5.59 -1.23 2.29
C GLY A 58 4.23 -1.20 2.96
N VAL A 59 4.12 -1.90 4.08
CA VAL A 59 2.89 -1.96 4.88
C VAL A 59 3.18 -1.70 6.36
N SER A 60 2.14 -1.36 7.10
CA SER A 60 2.15 -1.21 8.56
C SER A 60 0.92 -1.89 9.17
N ASN A 61 1.08 -2.48 10.36
CA ASN A 61 0.00 -3.15 11.11
C ASN A 61 -0.55 -4.42 10.44
N PHE A 62 0.28 -5.14 9.68
CA PHE A 62 -0.08 -6.43 9.10
C PHE A 62 0.40 -7.56 10.01
N GLU A 63 -0.47 -8.54 10.24
CA GLU A 63 -0.09 -9.76 10.96
C GLU A 63 0.72 -10.68 10.04
N GLY A 64 1.67 -11.44 10.58
CA GLY A 64 2.47 -12.37 9.78
C GLY A 64 1.66 -13.46 9.06
N SER A 65 0.45 -13.75 9.56
CA SER A 65 -0.53 -14.65 8.93
C SER A 65 -1.24 -14.04 7.71
N MET A 66 -1.21 -12.71 7.57
CA MET A 66 -1.69 -12.02 6.37
C MET A 66 -0.64 -12.21 5.28
N ASN A 67 -0.76 -13.33 4.55
CA ASN A 67 0.16 -13.73 3.49
C ASN A 67 0.48 -12.57 2.55
N PHE A 68 1.68 -12.01 2.70
CA PHE A 68 2.18 -10.92 1.88
C PHE A 68 2.20 -11.30 0.39
N GLY A 69 2.42 -12.59 0.09
CA GLY A 69 2.36 -13.14 -1.26
C GLY A 69 1.02 -12.95 -1.98
N ILE A 70 -0.10 -12.81 -1.25
CA ILE A 70 -1.42 -12.57 -1.86
C ILE A 70 -1.53 -11.12 -2.37
N MET A 71 -0.82 -10.17 -1.77
CA MET A 71 -0.82 -8.78 -2.24
C MET A 71 0.01 -8.59 -3.51
N LEU A 72 0.99 -9.45 -3.73
CA LEU A 72 2.05 -9.20 -4.67
C LEU A 72 1.88 -9.87 -6.03
N ASN A 73 1.12 -10.97 -6.19
CA ASN A 73 0.96 -11.71 -7.45
C ASN A 73 2.22 -11.65 -8.37
N THR A 74 3.39 -11.73 -7.75
CA THR A 74 4.70 -11.63 -8.37
C THR A 74 5.47 -12.81 -7.83
N ASP A 75 5.89 -13.67 -8.75
CA ASP A 75 6.81 -14.77 -8.52
C ASP A 75 8.21 -14.21 -8.21
N LEU A 76 8.34 -13.54 -7.08
CA LEU A 76 9.62 -13.06 -6.54
C LEU A 76 9.69 -13.44 -5.06
N PHE A 77 9.75 -14.74 -4.80
CA PHE A 77 10.82 -15.46 -4.10
C PHE A 77 10.67 -16.96 -4.36
#